data_AF-A0A2N1TK15-F1
#
_entry.id   AF-A0A2N1TK15-F1
#
_cell.length_a   1.000
_cell.length_b   1.000
_cell.length_c   1.000
_cell.angle_alpha   90.00
_cell.angle_beta   90.00
_cell.angle_gamma   90.00
#
_symmetry.space_group_name_H-M   'P 1'
#
loop_
_entity.id
_entity.type
_entity.pdbx_description
1 polymer ?
#
loop_
_entity_poly.entity_id
_entity_poly.type
_entity_poly.pdbx_seq_one_letter_code
_entity_poly.pdbx_strand_id
1 'polypeptide(L)'
;MQILTAVLVLGILGFVFGAVLSFASKKFEVKVDPKIEQTIELLPGANCGGCGYPGCAGFAEAVVNKGVATTLCPVMAAENRKKIEELLGLNKIDKPDMKPVVKAALVKCNGLDTDEYKKFEYMGVPNCQAAVLLQNGPWLCPHRCMGLGSCVAACPFDAIKIGPHHLPEVDEDKCVACGKCVLACPKQLIEMVDKEKTVHVKCNSTDRGAETRKVCKVGCIGCGLCVKVCAYDAIKVADNLARIEYEKCVGCGACVVKCPQKTIIMETRPDFKGRVAVIDEEACIGCTICFKVCKFSAVNGGTPKEKHSIIPGKCVGCGLCAEKCPKKCIKMIDKA
;
A
#
# COMPACT_ATOMS: atom_id res chain seq x y z
N MET A 1 -55.48 -40.80 36.82
CA MET A 1 -55.73 -39.34 36.95
C MET A 1 -54.44 -38.53 36.85
N GLN A 2 -53.37 -38.88 37.58
CA GLN A 2 -52.09 -38.13 37.59
C GLN A 2 -51.42 -37.96 36.22
N ILE A 3 -51.44 -38.99 35.35
CA ILE A 3 -50.86 -38.90 34.00
C ILE A 3 -51.62 -37.88 33.14
N LEU A 4 -52.95 -37.86 33.24
CA LEU A 4 -53.79 -36.92 32.50
C LEU A 4 -53.53 -35.48 32.95
N THR A 5 -53.35 -35.28 34.26
CA THR A 5 -53.00 -33.97 34.83
C THR A 5 -51.62 -33.51 34.37
N ALA A 6 -50.62 -34.40 34.34
CA ALA A 6 -49.27 -34.07 33.87
C ALA A 6 -49.26 -33.68 32.39
N VAL A 7 -49.95 -34.43 31.54
CA VAL A 7 -50.09 -34.12 30.10
C VAL A 7 -50.77 -32.76 29.90
N LEU A 8 -51.81 -32.48 30.67
CA LEU A 8 -52.59 -31.24 30.55
C LEU A 8 -51.76 -30.03 31.01
N VAL A 9 -51.01 -30.15 32.11
CA VAL A 9 -50.12 -29.09 32.61
C VAL A 9 -48.98 -28.81 31.62
N LEU A 10 -48.33 -29.84 31.09
CA LEU A 10 -47.26 -29.68 30.09
C LEU A 10 -47.79 -29.10 28.77
N GLY A 11 -48.99 -29.51 28.34
CA GLY A 11 -49.65 -28.97 27.16
C GLY A 11 -49.97 -27.49 27.29
N ILE A 12 -50.52 -27.07 28.44
CA ILE A 12 -50.82 -25.65 28.71
C ILE A 12 -49.53 -24.83 28.78
N LEU A 13 -48.50 -25.29 29.50
CA LEU A 13 -47.21 -24.60 29.58
C LEU A 13 -46.56 -24.45 28.20
N GLY A 14 -46.58 -25.51 27.38
CA GLY A 14 -46.08 -25.47 26.01
C GLY A 14 -46.83 -24.47 25.14
N PHE A 15 -48.17 -24.45 25.24
CA PHE A 15 -48.99 -23.48 24.51
C PHE A 15 -48.70 -22.04 24.95
N VAL A 16 -48.61 -21.78 26.26
CA VAL A 16 -48.32 -20.46 26.81
C VAL A 16 -46.94 -19.96 26.37
N PHE A 17 -45.90 -20.77 26.52
CA PHE A 17 -44.56 -20.38 26.09
C PHE A 17 -44.46 -20.21 24.57
N GLY A 18 -45.10 -21.08 23.80
CA GLY A 18 -45.16 -20.95 22.34
C GLY A 18 -45.87 -19.66 21.90
N ALA A 19 -46.99 -19.32 22.52
CA ALA A 19 -47.72 -18.09 22.25
C ALA A 19 -46.90 -16.84 22.61
N VAL A 20 -46.23 -16.84 23.76
CA VAL A 20 -45.35 -15.73 24.19
C VAL A 20 -44.17 -15.57 23.24
N LEU A 21 -43.50 -16.65 22.85
CA LEU A 21 -42.38 -16.61 21.90
C LEU A 21 -42.83 -16.15 20.51
N SER A 22 -43.99 -16.62 20.02
CA SER A 22 -44.54 -16.19 18.74
C SER A 22 -44.90 -14.70 18.74
N PHE A 23 -45.50 -14.22 19.84
CA PHE A 23 -45.79 -12.80 20.02
C PHE A 23 -44.50 -11.96 20.08
N ALA A 24 -43.51 -12.39 20.87
CA ALA A 24 -42.23 -11.70 20.98
C ALA A 24 -41.51 -11.65 19.62
N SER A 25 -41.45 -12.77 18.90
CA SER A 25 -40.81 -12.86 17.57
C SER A 25 -41.44 -11.88 16.58
N LYS A 26 -42.77 -11.74 16.55
CA LYS A 26 -43.45 -10.78 15.66
C LYS A 26 -43.33 -9.33 16.13
N LYS A 27 -43.35 -9.10 17.45
CA LYS A 27 -43.31 -7.75 18.02
C LYS A 27 -41.92 -7.11 17.88
N PHE A 28 -40.87 -7.93 17.96
CA PHE A 28 -39.48 -7.51 17.90
C PHE A 28 -38.80 -7.85 16.56
N GLU A 29 -39.57 -8.23 15.53
CA GLU A 29 -39.04 -8.42 14.19
C GLU A 29 -38.48 -7.09 13.66
N VAL A 30 -37.15 -7.01 13.56
CA VAL A 30 -36.47 -5.86 12.98
C VAL A 30 -36.60 -5.99 11.47
N LYS A 31 -37.37 -5.07 10.85
CA LYS A 31 -37.44 -4.98 9.40
C LYS A 31 -36.07 -4.57 8.85
N VAL A 32 -35.32 -5.55 8.38
CA VAL A 32 -34.05 -5.33 7.68
C VAL A 32 -34.40 -4.68 6.34
N ASP A 33 -33.73 -3.57 6.02
CA ASP A 33 -33.89 -2.96 4.70
C ASP A 33 -33.49 -4.01 3.64
N PRO A 34 -34.36 -4.35 2.67
CA PRO A 34 -34.07 -5.34 1.64
C PRO A 34 -32.78 -5.04 0.85
N LYS A 35 -32.34 -3.78 0.82
CA LYS A 35 -31.07 -3.39 0.23
C LYS A 35 -29.85 -3.93 0.99
N ILE A 36 -29.97 -4.18 2.30
CA ILE A 36 -28.90 -4.77 3.11
C ILE A 36 -28.67 -6.21 2.67
N GLU A 37 -29.73 -7.01 2.53
CA GLU A 37 -29.62 -8.40 2.07
C GLU A 37 -29.03 -8.48 0.66
N GLN A 38 -29.53 -7.65 -0.27
CA GLN A 38 -29.00 -7.55 -1.63
C GLN A 38 -27.53 -7.11 -1.66
N THR A 39 -27.14 -6.22 -0.75
CA THR A 39 -25.74 -5.82 -0.61
C THR A 39 -24.89 -6.97 -0.08
N ILE A 40 -25.38 -7.75 0.89
CA ILE A 40 -24.68 -8.92 1.45
C ILE A 40 -24.41 -9.98 0.38
N GLU A 41 -25.39 -10.26 -0.50
CA GLU A 41 -25.23 -11.22 -1.60
C GLU A 41 -24.12 -10.84 -2.59
N LEU A 42 -23.89 -9.53 -2.77
CA LEU A 42 -22.84 -9.01 -3.63
C LEU A 42 -21.48 -8.91 -2.94
N LEU A 43 -21.43 -9.04 -1.61
CA LEU A 43 -20.18 -9.03 -0.85
C LEU A 43 -19.43 -10.37 -0.96
N PRO A 44 -18.10 -10.38 -0.77
CA PRO A 44 -17.30 -11.62 -0.83
C PRO A 44 -17.62 -12.69 0.21
N GLY A 45 -18.52 -12.43 1.17
CA GLY A 45 -18.84 -13.37 2.27
C GLY A 45 -17.67 -13.70 3.23
N ALA A 46 -16.51 -13.07 3.06
CA ALA A 46 -15.28 -13.45 3.75
C ALA A 46 -15.25 -13.12 5.25
N ASN A 47 -16.13 -12.23 5.73
CA ASN A 47 -16.25 -11.83 7.14
C ASN A 47 -14.92 -11.48 7.86
N CYS A 48 -13.93 -10.96 7.13
CA CYS A 48 -12.55 -10.84 7.61
C CYS A 48 -12.26 -9.57 8.43
N GLY A 49 -13.21 -8.63 8.51
CA GLY A 49 -13.06 -7.36 9.25
C GLY A 49 -12.08 -6.35 8.63
N GLY A 50 -11.51 -6.62 7.44
CA GLY A 50 -10.51 -5.75 6.81
C GLY A 50 -11.02 -4.34 6.46
N CYS A 51 -12.33 -4.14 6.37
CA CYS A 51 -12.96 -2.84 6.18
C CYS A 51 -13.25 -2.07 7.48
N GLY A 52 -12.95 -2.64 8.66
CA GLY A 52 -13.23 -2.04 9.97
C GLY A 52 -14.64 -2.31 10.54
N TYR A 53 -15.43 -3.18 9.90
CA TYR A 53 -16.79 -3.53 10.33
C TYR A 53 -16.89 -5.01 10.76
N PRO A 54 -17.85 -5.36 11.65
CA PRO A 54 -18.05 -6.73 12.12
C PRO A 54 -18.68 -7.59 11.02
N GLY A 55 -17.84 -8.08 10.11
CA GLY A 55 -18.23 -8.96 9.01
C GLY A 55 -18.91 -8.26 7.83
N CYS A 56 -19.33 -9.06 6.85
CA CYS A 56 -19.99 -8.59 5.63
C CYS A 56 -21.37 -7.99 5.93
N ALA A 57 -22.14 -8.59 6.85
CA ALA A 57 -23.44 -8.05 7.27
C ALA A 57 -23.31 -6.66 7.92
N GLY A 58 -22.37 -6.50 8.85
CA GLY A 58 -22.12 -5.20 9.49
C GLY A 58 -21.59 -4.14 8.51
N PHE A 59 -20.78 -4.55 7.51
CA PHE A 59 -20.36 -3.65 6.45
C PHE A 59 -21.53 -3.26 5.53
N ALA A 60 -22.37 -4.21 5.12
CA ALA A 60 -23.54 -3.94 4.27
C ALA A 60 -24.52 -2.98 4.95
N GLU A 61 -24.81 -3.18 6.24
CA GLU A 61 -25.62 -2.26 7.02
C GLU A 61 -25.01 -0.86 7.07
N ALA A 62 -23.69 -0.74 7.26
CA ALA A 62 -23.01 0.54 7.29
C ALA A 62 -23.01 1.25 5.92
N VAL A 63 -22.86 0.50 4.84
CA VAL A 63 -22.96 1.04 3.48
C VAL A 63 -24.37 1.55 3.19
N VAL A 64 -25.40 0.77 3.50
CA VAL A 64 -26.81 1.10 3.21
C VAL A 64 -27.34 2.20 4.13
N ASN A 65 -27.15 2.06 5.45
CA ASN A 65 -27.78 2.94 6.43
C ASN A 65 -26.91 4.16 6.81
N LYS A 66 -25.58 4.03 6.74
CA LYS A 66 -24.63 5.08 7.17
C LYS A 66 -23.90 5.74 6.00
N GLY A 67 -24.16 5.33 4.75
CA GLY A 67 -23.55 5.94 3.56
C GLY A 67 -22.04 5.74 3.46
N VAL A 68 -21.53 4.66 4.05
CA VAL A 68 -20.10 4.33 4.04
C VAL A 68 -19.65 3.96 2.63
N ALA A 69 -18.46 4.44 2.22
CA ALA A 69 -17.95 4.19 0.88
C ALA A 69 -17.76 2.69 0.60
N THR A 70 -18.33 2.21 -0.50
CA THR A 70 -18.18 0.82 -1.02
C THR A 70 -16.72 0.44 -1.24
N THR A 71 -15.85 1.44 -1.44
CA THR A 71 -14.39 1.30 -1.63
C THR A 71 -13.64 0.77 -0.42
N LEU A 72 -14.24 0.81 0.78
CA LEU A 72 -13.63 0.33 2.02
C LEU A 72 -13.49 -1.19 2.09
N CYS A 73 -14.20 -1.96 1.25
CA CYS A 73 -13.94 -3.39 1.13
C CYS A 73 -12.86 -3.63 0.08
N PRO A 74 -11.61 -3.97 0.47
CA PRO A 74 -10.51 -4.13 -0.48
C PRO A 74 -10.65 -5.40 -1.33
N VAL A 75 -11.39 -6.40 -0.81
CA VAL A 75 -11.56 -7.72 -1.44
C VAL A 75 -12.77 -7.76 -2.40
N MET A 76 -13.62 -6.73 -2.39
CA MET A 76 -14.80 -6.68 -3.24
C MET A 76 -14.41 -6.52 -4.72
N ALA A 77 -14.90 -7.42 -5.56
CA ALA A 77 -14.72 -7.32 -7.01
C ALA A 77 -15.30 -6.00 -7.55
N ALA A 78 -14.62 -5.41 -8.53
CA ALA A 78 -15.04 -4.13 -9.12
C ALA A 78 -16.46 -4.19 -9.73
N GLU A 79 -16.86 -5.35 -10.28
CA GLU A 79 -18.20 -5.57 -10.83
C GLU A 79 -19.28 -5.55 -9.75
N ASN A 80 -19.06 -6.24 -8.64
CA ASN A 80 -20.01 -6.26 -7.52
C ASN A 80 -20.11 -4.88 -6.85
N ARG A 81 -19.00 -4.12 -6.83
CA ARG A 81 -19.01 -2.75 -6.34
C ARG A 81 -19.96 -1.86 -7.13
N LYS A 82 -19.89 -1.90 -8.47
CA LYS A 82 -20.79 -1.15 -9.35
C LYS A 82 -22.25 -1.52 -9.10
N LYS A 83 -22.55 -2.82 -8.98
CA LYS A 83 -23.91 -3.31 -8.70
C LYS A 83 -24.45 -2.75 -7.37
N ILE A 84 -23.63 -2.70 -6.32
CA ILE A 84 -24.01 -2.12 -5.02
C ILE A 84 -24.24 -0.61 -5.14
N GLU A 85 -23.38 0.11 -5.89
CA GLU A 85 -23.53 1.56 -6.12
C GLU A 85 -24.82 1.89 -6.90
N GLU A 86 -25.16 1.07 -7.89
CA GLU A 86 -26.43 1.15 -8.63
C GLU A 86 -27.63 0.87 -7.71
N LEU A 87 -27.55 -0.17 -6.88
CA LEU A 87 -28.59 -0.55 -5.90
C LEU A 87 -28.93 0.59 -4.94
N LEU A 88 -27.90 1.32 -4.50
CA LEU A 88 -28.02 2.40 -3.53
C LEU A 88 -28.35 3.75 -4.17
N GLY A 89 -28.42 3.81 -5.50
CA GLY A 89 -28.65 5.07 -6.22
C GLY A 89 -27.50 6.07 -6.05
N LEU A 90 -26.28 5.57 -5.77
CA LEU A 90 -25.07 6.39 -5.64
C LEU A 90 -24.48 6.83 -7.00
N ASN A 91 -25.22 6.58 -8.09
CA ASN A 91 -24.94 7.14 -9.40
C ASN A 91 -24.99 8.67 -9.32
N LYS A 92 -23.80 9.28 -9.38
CA LYS A 92 -23.44 10.70 -9.24
C LYS A 92 -22.97 11.10 -7.84
N ILE A 93 -21.77 10.66 -7.51
CA ILE A 93 -20.75 11.64 -7.13
C ILE A 93 -19.69 11.60 -8.23
N ASP A 94 -19.88 12.45 -9.25
CA ASP A 94 -18.79 12.95 -10.08
C ASP A 94 -17.86 13.74 -9.15
N LYS A 95 -17.01 13.04 -8.38
CA LYS A 95 -15.74 13.62 -7.96
C LYS A 95 -14.84 13.49 -9.19
N PRO A 96 -14.51 14.59 -9.88
CA PRO A 96 -13.52 14.53 -10.93
C PRO A 96 -12.24 13.97 -10.31
N ASP A 97 -11.70 12.93 -10.95
CA ASP A 97 -10.31 12.47 -10.82
C ASP A 97 -9.87 11.71 -9.56
N MET A 98 -10.74 11.01 -8.83
CA MET A 98 -10.26 10.01 -7.87
C MET A 98 -10.33 8.61 -8.46
N LYS A 99 -9.29 8.22 -9.22
CA LYS A 99 -9.08 6.83 -9.60
C LYS A 99 -9.11 5.95 -8.34
N PRO A 100 -9.75 4.77 -8.36
CA PRO A 100 -9.70 3.86 -7.23
C PRO A 100 -8.25 3.53 -6.91
N VAL A 101 -7.80 3.89 -5.71
CA VAL A 101 -6.43 3.63 -5.26
C VAL A 101 -6.28 2.14 -5.03
N VAL A 102 -5.72 1.44 -6.02
CA VAL A 102 -5.37 0.02 -5.90
C VAL A 102 -4.09 -0.05 -5.08
N LYS A 103 -4.17 -0.66 -3.90
CA LYS A 103 -3.00 -0.90 -3.03
C LYS A 103 -2.38 -2.25 -3.31
N ALA A 104 -1.11 -2.41 -2.99
CA ALA A 104 -0.40 -3.67 -2.98
C ALA A 104 0.52 -3.77 -1.75
N ALA A 105 0.87 -5.00 -1.38
CA ALA A 105 1.80 -5.23 -0.28
C ALA A 105 3.24 -4.96 -0.74
N LEU A 106 3.96 -4.11 -0.01
CA LEU A 106 5.37 -3.80 -0.24
C LEU A 106 6.21 -4.32 0.92
N VAL A 107 7.26 -5.07 0.60
CA VAL A 107 8.23 -5.56 1.58
C VAL A 107 9.38 -4.54 1.75
N LYS A 108 9.52 -3.97 2.95
CA LYS A 108 10.57 -3.02 3.38
C LYS A 108 11.89 -3.68 3.76
N CYS A 109 12.37 -4.57 2.91
CA CYS A 109 13.68 -5.17 3.07
C CYS A 109 14.29 -5.42 1.70
N ASN A 110 15.54 -5.04 1.53
CA ASN A 110 16.37 -5.39 0.38
C ASN A 110 17.68 -6.04 0.85
N GLY A 111 17.66 -6.70 2.01
CA GLY A 111 18.86 -7.28 2.61
C GLY A 111 19.50 -8.32 1.70
N LEU A 112 20.82 -8.26 1.57
CA LEU A 112 21.58 -9.25 0.81
C LEU A 112 21.49 -10.63 1.46
N ASP A 113 21.68 -11.64 0.63
CA ASP A 113 21.62 -13.04 1.01
C ASP A 113 22.99 -13.69 0.81
N THR A 114 23.87 -13.46 1.78
CA THR A 114 25.22 -14.01 1.80
C THR A 114 25.54 -14.51 3.21
N ASP A 115 26.43 -15.50 3.32
CA ASP A 115 26.82 -16.07 4.61
C ASP A 115 27.48 -15.02 5.53
N GLU A 116 28.10 -13.97 4.97
CA GLU A 116 28.62 -12.81 5.71
C GLU A 116 27.55 -12.16 6.62
N TYR A 117 26.27 -12.20 6.23
CA TYR A 117 25.17 -11.59 7.00
C TYR A 117 24.37 -12.60 7.84
N LYS A 118 24.75 -13.87 7.83
CA LYS A 118 24.10 -14.93 8.59
C LYS A 118 24.72 -15.01 9.99
N LYS A 119 23.89 -14.91 11.02
CA LYS A 119 24.28 -15.03 12.43
C LYS A 119 24.42 -16.50 12.85
N PHE A 120 23.46 -17.32 12.42
CA PHE A 120 23.41 -18.77 12.66
C PHE A 120 22.47 -19.42 11.65
N GLU A 121 22.53 -20.75 11.54
CA GLU A 121 21.59 -21.53 10.74
C GLU A 121 20.36 -21.91 11.57
N TYR A 122 19.16 -21.55 11.09
CA TYR A 122 17.92 -21.82 11.80
C TYR A 122 17.41 -23.23 11.46
N MET A 123 17.55 -24.15 12.40
CA MET A 123 17.04 -25.53 12.30
C MET A 123 15.75 -25.69 13.14
N GLY A 124 14.68 -25.04 12.73
CA GLY A 124 13.38 -25.10 13.41
C GLY A 124 12.20 -25.13 12.45
N VAL A 125 10.99 -25.01 13.00
CA VAL A 125 9.76 -24.94 12.20
C VAL A 125 9.84 -23.72 11.27
N PRO A 126 9.56 -23.84 9.97
CA PRO A 126 9.64 -22.73 9.01
C PRO A 126 8.53 -21.69 9.25
N ASN A 127 8.67 -20.93 10.32
CA ASN A 127 7.72 -19.94 10.81
C ASN A 127 8.48 -18.75 11.39
N CYS A 128 8.24 -17.56 10.83
CA CYS A 128 8.84 -16.32 11.26
C CYS A 128 8.58 -16.01 12.75
N GLN A 129 7.38 -16.32 13.26
CA GLN A 129 7.04 -16.07 14.68
C GLN A 129 7.82 -16.98 15.63
N ALA A 130 8.14 -18.21 15.22
CA ALA A 130 9.01 -19.08 16.00
C ALA A 130 10.46 -18.60 15.94
N ALA A 131 10.94 -18.27 14.74
CA ALA A 131 12.33 -17.86 14.53
C ALA A 131 12.69 -16.52 15.18
N VAL A 132 11.75 -15.57 15.28
CA VAL A 132 12.05 -14.26 15.89
C VAL A 132 12.40 -14.38 17.38
N LEU A 133 11.90 -15.41 18.07
CA LEU A 133 12.22 -15.68 19.48
C LEU A 133 13.69 -16.07 19.69
N LEU A 134 14.35 -16.58 18.64
CA LEU A 134 15.78 -16.91 18.67
C LEU A 134 16.60 -15.70 18.21
N GLN A 135 16.85 -14.77 19.14
CA GLN A 135 17.67 -13.57 18.91
C GLN A 135 17.27 -12.73 17.68
N ASN A 136 15.97 -12.51 17.48
CA ASN A 136 15.41 -11.80 16.32
C ASN A 136 15.72 -12.49 14.97
N GLY A 137 15.93 -13.80 14.97
CA GLY A 137 16.13 -14.60 13.76
C GLY A 137 17.59 -14.77 13.33
N PRO A 138 17.81 -15.49 12.22
CA PRO A 138 19.12 -16.02 11.83
C PRO A 138 20.06 -15.00 11.19
N TRP A 139 19.64 -13.75 11.04
CA TRP A 139 20.39 -12.71 10.33
C TRP A 139 21.08 -11.77 11.31
N LEU A 140 22.24 -11.23 10.94
CA LEU A 140 22.96 -10.25 11.76
C LEU A 140 22.11 -9.01 12.03
N CYS A 141 21.39 -8.54 11.01
CA CYS A 141 20.45 -7.44 11.16
C CYS A 141 19.17 -7.92 11.87
N PRO A 142 18.85 -7.39 13.08
CA PRO A 142 17.66 -7.80 13.82
C PRO A 142 16.35 -7.43 13.10
N HIS A 143 16.41 -6.46 12.17
CA HIS A 143 15.26 -6.00 11.39
C HIS A 143 15.10 -6.71 10.04
N ARG A 144 16.04 -7.56 9.61
CA ARG A 144 15.97 -8.22 8.28
C ARG A 144 14.81 -9.21 8.22
N CYS A 145 14.18 -9.33 7.04
CA CYS A 145 13.24 -10.42 6.79
C CYS A 145 13.95 -11.77 6.99
N MET A 146 13.26 -12.71 7.63
CA MET A 146 13.85 -14.02 7.95
C MET A 146 13.82 -14.98 6.77
N GLY A 147 12.93 -14.75 5.79
CA GLY A 147 12.79 -15.60 4.61
C GLY A 147 11.98 -16.88 4.82
N LEU A 148 11.34 -17.07 5.98
CA LEU A 148 10.63 -18.31 6.35
C LEU A 148 9.17 -18.38 5.87
N GLY A 149 8.69 -17.40 5.10
CA GLY A 149 7.40 -17.56 4.40
C GLY A 149 6.11 -17.41 5.22
N SER A 150 6.11 -16.91 6.47
CA SER A 150 4.82 -16.70 7.20
C SER A 150 3.84 -15.78 6.47
N CYS A 151 4.34 -14.81 5.69
CA CYS A 151 3.49 -13.97 4.84
C CYS A 151 2.91 -14.72 3.63
N VAL A 152 3.66 -15.71 3.10
CA VAL A 152 3.21 -16.62 2.04
C VAL A 152 2.06 -17.48 2.56
N ALA A 153 2.27 -18.15 3.70
CA ALA A 153 1.25 -18.98 4.34
C ALA A 153 -0.03 -18.19 4.71
N ALA A 154 0.11 -16.90 5.03
CA ALA A 154 -1.03 -16.03 5.35
C ALA A 154 -1.78 -15.49 4.13
N CYS A 155 -1.24 -15.61 2.91
CA CYS A 155 -1.84 -15.07 1.70
C CYS A 155 -2.82 -16.08 1.07
N PRO A 156 -4.14 -15.81 1.05
CA PRO A 156 -5.11 -16.73 0.45
C PRO A 156 -5.21 -16.57 -1.08
N PHE A 157 -4.47 -15.63 -1.66
CA PHE A 157 -4.51 -15.29 -3.08
C PHE A 157 -3.24 -15.69 -3.84
N ASP A 158 -2.32 -16.40 -3.19
CA ASP A 158 -1.04 -16.81 -3.79
C ASP A 158 -0.27 -15.62 -4.42
N ALA A 159 -0.37 -14.45 -3.79
CA ALA A 159 0.22 -13.20 -4.26
C ALA A 159 1.64 -12.98 -3.74
N ILE A 160 2.17 -13.88 -2.89
CA ILE A 160 3.48 -13.71 -2.27
C ILE A 160 4.24 -15.02 -2.39
N LYS A 161 5.49 -14.96 -2.87
CA LYS A 161 6.43 -16.09 -2.91
C LYS A 161 7.76 -15.69 -2.27
N ILE A 162 8.53 -16.65 -1.76
CA ILE A 162 9.92 -16.35 -1.36
C ILE A 162 10.79 -16.38 -2.61
N GLY A 163 11.39 -15.24 -2.91
CA GLY A 163 12.31 -15.06 -4.04
C GLY A 163 13.73 -15.55 -3.74
N PRO A 164 14.65 -15.41 -4.71
CA PRO A 164 15.99 -16.00 -4.67
C PRO A 164 16.92 -15.42 -3.59
N HIS A 165 16.61 -14.26 -3.01
CA HIS A 165 17.38 -13.64 -1.93
C HIS A 165 16.83 -13.93 -0.52
N HIS A 166 16.00 -14.98 -0.38
CA HIS A 166 15.23 -15.25 0.84
C HIS A 166 14.38 -14.06 1.30
N LEU A 167 13.87 -13.27 0.34
CA LEU A 167 12.96 -12.15 0.56
C LEU A 167 11.61 -12.44 -0.10
N PRO A 168 10.48 -12.05 0.51
CA PRO A 168 9.19 -12.17 -0.15
C PRO A 168 9.09 -11.23 -1.36
N GLU A 169 8.65 -11.79 -2.48
CA GLU A 169 8.27 -11.09 -3.70
C GLU A 169 6.74 -11.08 -3.78
N VAL A 170 6.17 -9.92 -4.05
CA VAL A 170 4.72 -9.74 -4.14
C VAL A 170 4.33 -9.57 -5.61
N ASP A 171 3.39 -10.40 -6.05
CA ASP A 171 2.68 -10.24 -7.31
C ASP A 171 1.57 -9.21 -7.10
N GLU A 172 1.78 -8.01 -7.64
CA GLU A 172 0.83 -6.91 -7.50
C GLU A 172 -0.52 -7.23 -8.14
N ASP A 173 -0.55 -8.00 -9.23
CA ASP A 173 -1.78 -8.29 -9.98
C ASP A 173 -2.70 -9.24 -9.21
N LYS A 174 -2.12 -10.20 -8.47
CA LYS A 174 -2.86 -11.08 -7.55
C LYS A 174 -3.16 -10.43 -6.19
N CYS A 175 -2.41 -9.40 -5.80
CA CYS A 175 -2.56 -8.78 -4.49
C CYS A 175 -3.84 -7.94 -4.40
N VAL A 176 -4.77 -8.35 -3.54
CA VAL A 176 -6.02 -7.60 -3.27
C VAL A 176 -5.94 -6.71 -2.01
N ALA A 177 -4.73 -6.41 -1.53
CA ALA A 177 -4.49 -5.54 -0.37
C ALA A 177 -5.26 -5.91 0.93
N CYS A 178 -5.49 -7.20 1.20
CA CYS A 178 -6.28 -7.64 2.37
C CYS A 178 -5.59 -7.47 3.75
N GLY A 179 -4.29 -7.17 3.79
CA GLY A 179 -3.56 -6.88 5.03
C GLY A 179 -3.04 -8.10 5.81
N LYS A 180 -3.45 -9.32 5.46
CA LYS A 180 -3.06 -10.54 6.21
C LYS A 180 -1.54 -10.73 6.34
N CYS A 181 -0.78 -10.42 5.28
CA CYS A 181 0.67 -10.51 5.29
C CYS A 181 1.34 -9.51 6.25
N VAL A 182 0.74 -8.32 6.43
CA VAL A 182 1.20 -7.30 7.39
C VAL A 182 1.08 -7.84 8.81
N LEU A 183 -0.08 -8.41 9.14
CA LEU A 183 -0.36 -9.01 10.45
C LEU A 183 0.51 -10.25 10.72
N ALA A 184 0.77 -11.07 9.70
CA ALA A 184 1.58 -12.27 9.83
C ALA A 184 3.09 -11.99 9.98
N CYS A 185 3.55 -10.77 9.69
CA CYS A 185 4.96 -10.41 9.76
C CYS A 185 5.34 -9.95 11.18
N PRO A 186 6.05 -10.76 11.99
CA PRO A 186 6.40 -10.37 13.37
C PRO A 186 7.36 -9.17 13.43
N LYS A 187 8.06 -8.88 12.33
CA LYS A 187 8.98 -7.74 12.20
C LYS A 187 8.35 -6.51 11.52
N GLN A 188 7.06 -6.58 11.19
CA GLN A 188 6.30 -5.49 10.56
C GLN A 188 6.99 -4.89 9.32
N LEU A 189 7.59 -5.75 8.48
CA LEU A 189 8.32 -5.34 7.29
C LEU A 189 7.43 -5.11 6.08
N ILE A 190 6.15 -5.46 6.15
CA ILE A 190 5.23 -5.37 5.03
C ILE A 190 4.29 -4.20 5.29
N GLU A 191 4.15 -3.30 4.32
CA GLU A 191 3.16 -2.23 4.35
C GLU A 191 2.28 -2.26 3.10
N MET A 192 1.11 -1.65 3.16
CA MET A 192 0.28 -1.44 1.96
C MET A 192 0.62 -0.10 1.34
N VAL A 193 1.04 -0.12 0.08
CA VAL A 193 1.33 1.09 -0.70
C VAL A 193 0.41 1.17 -1.90
N ASP A 194 0.16 2.39 -2.37
CA ASP A 194 -0.60 2.61 -3.59
C ASP A 194 0.23 2.13 -4.77
N LYS A 195 -0.36 1.32 -5.66
CA LYS A 195 0.32 0.81 -6.84
C LYS A 195 0.87 1.94 -7.69
N GLU A 196 0.22 3.10 -7.80
CA GLU A 196 0.73 4.20 -8.62
C GLU A 196 2.07 4.79 -8.12
N LYS A 197 2.48 4.52 -6.87
CA LYS A 197 3.75 4.99 -6.32
C LYS A 197 4.84 3.98 -6.69
N THR A 198 5.91 4.47 -7.30
CA THR A 198 6.99 3.61 -7.83
C THR A 198 8.30 3.73 -7.07
N VAL A 199 8.42 4.70 -6.15
CA VAL A 199 9.65 4.97 -5.39
C VAL A 199 9.45 4.60 -3.93
N HIS A 200 10.26 3.66 -3.44
CA HIS A 200 10.09 3.07 -2.11
C HIS A 200 11.40 2.97 -1.36
N VAL A 201 11.34 3.08 -0.02
CA VAL A 201 12.48 2.78 0.86
C VAL A 201 12.39 1.32 1.31
N LYS A 202 13.32 0.47 0.85
CA LYS A 202 13.34 -0.97 1.16
C LYS A 202 14.19 -1.28 2.40
N CYS A 203 13.94 -0.55 3.47
CA CYS A 203 14.55 -0.79 4.77
C CYS A 203 13.57 -0.43 5.89
N ASN A 204 13.65 -1.14 7.00
CA ASN A 204 12.88 -0.86 8.21
C ASN A 204 13.78 -0.78 9.46
N SER A 205 15.11 -0.76 9.29
CA SER A 205 16.03 -0.60 10.41
C SER A 205 15.93 0.82 10.96
N THR A 206 15.71 0.93 12.26
CA THR A 206 15.78 2.20 13.01
C THR A 206 17.10 2.37 13.76
N ASP A 207 18.03 1.42 13.59
CA ASP A 207 19.35 1.46 14.22
C ASP A 207 20.17 2.64 13.68
N ARG A 208 21.10 3.13 14.49
CA ARG A 208 22.03 4.18 14.04
C ARG A 208 22.78 3.73 12.79
N GLY A 209 23.03 4.65 11.87
CA GLY A 209 23.65 4.32 10.58
C GLY A 209 25.01 3.63 10.69
N ALA A 210 25.80 3.92 11.73
CA ALA A 210 27.05 3.24 12.01
C ALA A 210 26.85 1.75 12.34
N GLU A 211 25.84 1.41 13.13
CA GLU A 211 25.49 0.02 13.47
C GLU A 211 24.89 -0.71 12.27
N THR A 212 23.99 -0.05 11.53
CA THR A 212 23.39 -0.62 10.32
C THR A 212 24.46 -1.03 9.31
N ARG A 213 25.50 -0.21 9.10
CA ARG A 213 26.60 -0.53 8.16
C ARG A 213 27.41 -1.76 8.55
N LYS A 214 27.53 -2.07 9.84
CA LYS A 214 28.26 -3.25 10.31
C LYS A 214 27.55 -4.55 9.91
N VAL A 215 26.22 -4.52 9.81
CA VAL A 215 25.38 -5.72 9.62
C VAL A 215 24.65 -5.77 8.29
N CYS A 216 24.63 -4.67 7.52
CA CYS A 216 23.92 -4.59 6.24
C CYS A 216 24.51 -3.51 5.32
N LYS A 217 25.05 -3.92 4.16
CA LYS A 217 25.59 -2.99 3.14
C LYS A 217 24.55 -2.15 2.38
N VAL A 218 23.27 -2.54 2.48
CA VAL A 218 22.14 -1.95 1.74
C VAL A 218 21.05 -1.38 2.66
N GLY A 219 21.36 -1.25 3.95
CA GLY A 219 20.46 -0.69 4.94
C GLY A 219 20.41 0.85 4.88
N CYS A 220 19.28 1.44 5.28
CA CYS A 220 19.22 2.88 5.44
C CYS A 220 20.10 3.31 6.61
N ILE A 221 20.89 4.37 6.40
CA ILE A 221 21.83 4.90 7.41
C ILE A 221 21.42 6.28 7.94
N GLY A 222 20.23 6.75 7.58
CA GLY A 222 19.72 8.05 8.04
C GLY A 222 20.49 9.29 7.57
N CYS A 223 21.31 9.21 6.52
CA CYS A 223 22.22 10.30 6.11
C CYS A 223 21.55 11.60 5.60
N GLY A 224 20.24 11.59 5.32
CA GLY A 224 19.49 12.77 4.87
C GLY A 224 19.77 13.25 3.43
N LEU A 225 20.62 12.57 2.65
CA LEU A 225 20.88 12.95 1.24
C LEU A 225 19.61 12.91 0.38
N CYS A 226 18.71 11.95 0.64
CA CYS A 226 17.42 11.85 -0.02
C CYS A 226 16.49 13.03 0.29
N VAL A 227 16.56 13.58 1.50
CA VAL A 227 15.82 14.79 1.90
C VAL A 227 16.36 16.00 1.13
N LYS A 228 17.69 16.17 1.12
CA LYS A 228 18.34 17.31 0.43
C LYS A 228 18.10 17.36 -1.08
N VAL A 229 17.98 16.20 -1.74
CA VAL A 229 17.75 16.15 -3.20
C VAL A 229 16.25 16.21 -3.56
N CYS A 230 15.36 15.99 -2.61
CA CYS A 230 13.92 16.02 -2.86
C CYS A 230 13.45 17.47 -3.01
N ALA A 231 13.06 17.86 -4.22
CA ALA A 231 12.53 19.20 -4.47
C ALA A 231 11.06 19.39 -4.04
N TYR A 232 10.42 18.33 -3.53
CA TYR A 232 9.02 18.28 -3.14
C TYR A 232 8.83 18.10 -1.64
N ASP A 233 9.91 18.10 -0.86
CA ASP A 233 9.91 17.83 0.58
C ASP A 233 9.12 16.56 0.96
N ALA A 234 9.17 15.56 0.07
CA ALA A 234 8.42 14.32 0.18
C ALA A 234 9.15 13.24 1.00
N ILE A 235 10.34 13.51 1.51
CA ILE A 235 11.13 12.55 2.26
C ILE A 235 11.55 13.16 3.59
N LYS A 236 11.32 12.43 4.68
CA LYS A 236 11.81 12.77 6.02
C LYS A 236 12.70 11.65 6.54
N VAL A 237 13.66 11.99 7.39
CA VAL A 237 14.39 11.00 8.17
C VAL A 237 13.91 11.09 9.61
N ALA A 238 13.37 9.99 10.12
CA ALA A 238 12.93 9.82 11.50
C ALA A 238 13.48 8.48 12.01
N ASP A 239 13.95 8.45 13.26
CA ASP A 239 14.52 7.24 13.88
C ASP A 239 15.63 6.59 13.05
N ASN A 240 16.54 7.42 12.50
CA ASN A 240 17.62 7.00 11.59
C ASN A 240 17.17 6.35 10.26
N LEU A 241 15.87 6.39 9.95
CA LEU A 241 15.28 5.79 8.76
C LEU A 241 14.61 6.84 7.86
N ALA A 242 14.88 6.77 6.56
CA ALA A 242 14.17 7.59 5.57
C ALA A 242 12.75 7.06 5.35
N ARG A 243 11.75 7.95 5.36
CA ARG A 243 10.34 7.67 5.07
C ARG A 243 9.86 8.61 3.98
N ILE A 244 9.08 8.08 3.04
CA ILE A 244 8.51 8.85 1.92
C ILE A 244 7.06 9.20 2.26
N GLU A 245 6.72 10.48 2.19
CA GLU A 245 5.34 10.97 2.18
C GLU A 245 4.81 10.86 0.75
N TYR A 246 4.10 9.76 0.47
CA TYR A 246 3.66 9.42 -0.90
C TYR A 246 2.77 10.47 -1.55
N GLU A 247 2.01 11.26 -0.76
CA GLU A 247 1.17 12.36 -1.25
C GLU A 247 1.97 13.45 -1.97
N LYS A 248 3.20 13.72 -1.51
CA LYS A 248 4.09 14.74 -2.10
C LYS A 248 5.05 14.17 -3.14
N CYS A 249 5.24 12.86 -3.14
CA CYS A 249 6.20 12.21 -4.02
C CYS A 249 5.67 12.10 -5.45
N VAL A 250 6.37 12.72 -6.39
CA VAL A 250 6.04 12.65 -7.83
C VAL A 250 6.77 11.52 -8.58
N GLY A 251 7.55 10.69 -7.88
CA GLY A 251 8.23 9.54 -8.50
C GLY A 251 9.40 9.89 -9.42
N CYS A 252 10.09 11.03 -9.23
CA CYS A 252 11.20 11.43 -10.10
C CYS A 252 12.51 10.62 -9.96
N GLY A 253 12.61 9.70 -8.99
CA GLY A 253 13.80 8.85 -8.82
C GLY A 253 15.09 9.56 -8.36
N ALA A 254 15.08 10.87 -8.11
CA ALA A 254 16.26 11.63 -7.67
C ALA A 254 16.94 11.07 -6.41
N CYS A 255 16.12 10.64 -5.45
CA CYS A 255 16.58 10.03 -4.20
C CYS A 255 17.20 8.65 -4.40
N VAL A 256 16.79 7.91 -5.43
CA VAL A 256 17.33 6.59 -5.78
C VAL A 256 18.78 6.74 -6.25
N VAL A 257 19.03 7.69 -7.16
CA VAL A 257 20.38 7.96 -7.69
C VAL A 257 21.33 8.45 -6.61
N LYS A 258 20.85 9.27 -5.66
CA LYS A 258 21.68 9.84 -4.60
C LYS A 258 21.83 8.95 -3.36
N CYS A 259 21.10 7.84 -3.26
CA CYS A 259 21.20 6.97 -2.10
C CYS A 259 22.50 6.14 -2.13
N PRO A 260 23.46 6.37 -1.23
CA PRO A 260 24.74 5.64 -1.25
C PRO A 260 24.57 4.16 -0.89
N GLN A 261 23.49 3.80 -0.20
CA GLN A 261 23.18 2.41 0.21
C GLN A 261 22.28 1.69 -0.79
N LYS A 262 21.80 2.38 -1.85
CA LYS A 262 20.84 1.85 -2.82
C LYS A 262 19.59 1.21 -2.18
N THR A 263 19.21 1.70 -1.00
CA THR A 263 18.08 1.19 -0.22
C THR A 263 16.75 1.76 -0.70
N ILE A 264 16.79 2.95 -1.32
CA ILE A 264 15.64 3.54 -2.00
C ILE A 264 15.65 2.98 -3.41
N ILE A 265 14.61 2.26 -3.77
CA ILE A 265 14.45 1.68 -5.10
C ILE A 265 13.37 2.42 -5.87
N MET A 266 13.48 2.35 -7.18
CA MET A 266 12.38 2.66 -8.09
C MET A 266 12.00 1.35 -8.75
N GLU A 267 10.74 0.92 -8.60
CA GLU A 267 10.24 -0.25 -9.29
C GLU A 267 10.20 0.06 -10.79
N THR A 268 10.95 -0.74 -11.56
CA THR A 268 10.97 -0.64 -13.01
C THR A 268 9.70 -1.28 -13.54
N ARG A 269 8.67 -0.45 -13.76
CA ARG A 269 7.48 -0.87 -14.48
C ARG A 269 7.75 -0.82 -15.98
N PRO A 270 7.49 -1.89 -16.75
CA PRO A 270 7.69 -1.90 -18.22
C PRO A 270 6.93 -0.77 -18.93
N ASP A 271 5.80 -0.34 -18.35
CA ASP A 271 4.91 0.73 -18.80
C ASP A 271 5.34 2.12 -18.29
N PHE A 272 6.07 2.23 -17.18
CA PHE A 272 6.53 3.50 -16.63
C PHE A 272 8.00 3.75 -16.94
N LYS A 273 8.26 4.28 -18.14
CA LYS A 273 9.62 4.64 -18.57
C LYS A 273 10.16 5.92 -17.90
N GLY A 274 9.39 6.53 -17.00
CA GLY A 274 9.66 7.85 -16.43
C GLY A 274 9.29 8.96 -17.40
N ARG A 275 9.33 10.22 -16.97
CA ARG A 275 9.07 11.38 -17.84
C ARG A 275 10.35 12.13 -18.14
N VAL A 276 10.42 12.79 -19.29
CA VAL A 276 11.47 13.76 -19.62
C VAL A 276 10.82 15.08 -20.02
N ALA A 277 11.45 16.17 -19.59
CA ALA A 277 11.08 17.50 -20.06
C ALA A 277 11.54 17.67 -21.50
N VAL A 278 10.70 18.29 -22.32
CA VAL A 278 11.02 18.77 -23.66
C VAL A 278 10.68 20.25 -23.71
N ILE A 279 11.65 21.06 -24.14
CA ILE A 279 11.51 22.51 -24.26
C ILE A 279 11.24 22.83 -25.71
N ASP A 280 10.17 23.58 -25.97
CA ASP A 280 9.89 24.18 -27.27
C ASP A 280 10.83 25.38 -27.48
N GLU A 281 11.75 25.24 -28.42
CA GLU A 281 12.78 26.23 -28.75
C GLU A 281 12.22 27.49 -29.42
N GLU A 282 11.04 27.43 -30.04
CA GLU A 282 10.42 28.60 -30.68
C GLU A 282 9.72 29.47 -29.66
N ALA A 283 9.06 28.85 -28.67
CA ALA A 283 8.38 29.55 -27.59
C ALA A 283 9.31 29.98 -26.43
N CYS A 284 10.56 29.50 -26.40
CA CYS A 284 11.52 29.80 -25.34
C CYS A 284 12.14 31.20 -25.48
N ILE A 285 11.95 32.03 -24.45
CA ILE A 285 12.48 33.41 -24.39
C ILE A 285 13.84 33.55 -23.71
N GLY A 286 14.49 32.44 -23.32
CA GLY A 286 15.80 32.50 -22.67
C GLY A 286 15.83 33.13 -21.27
N CYS A 287 14.77 32.94 -20.46
CA CYS A 287 14.66 33.55 -19.12
C CYS A 287 15.55 32.91 -18.02
N THR A 288 16.20 31.77 -18.30
CA THR A 288 17.08 30.99 -17.39
C THR A 288 16.44 30.39 -16.14
N ILE A 289 15.12 30.57 -15.92
CA ILE A 289 14.42 30.03 -14.73
C ILE A 289 14.52 28.50 -14.67
N CYS A 290 14.28 27.84 -15.80
CA CYS A 290 14.38 26.38 -15.91
C CYS A 290 15.79 25.86 -15.55
N PHE A 291 16.84 26.57 -15.96
CA PHE A 291 18.23 26.26 -15.61
C PHE A 291 18.48 26.40 -14.10
N LYS A 292 18.05 27.51 -13.48
CA LYS A 292 18.24 27.77 -12.04
C LYS A 292 17.46 26.79 -11.15
N VAL A 293 16.27 26.38 -11.57
CA VAL A 293 15.42 25.44 -10.82
C VAL A 293 15.90 23.99 -10.97
N CYS A 294 16.60 23.65 -12.04
CA CYS A 294 17.05 22.30 -12.31
C CYS A 294 18.19 21.87 -11.36
N LYS A 295 17.87 21.00 -10.38
CA LYS A 295 18.87 20.41 -9.46
C LYS A 295 19.71 19.29 -10.09
N PHE A 296 19.39 18.87 -11.31
CA PHE A 296 20.03 17.76 -12.02
C PHE A 296 20.94 18.22 -13.15
N SER A 297 21.10 19.55 -13.33
CA SER A 297 21.84 20.14 -14.44
C SER A 297 21.44 19.54 -15.78
N ALA A 298 20.13 19.30 -15.95
CA ALA A 298 19.53 18.66 -17.12
C ALA A 298 19.08 19.66 -18.19
N VAL A 299 19.13 20.97 -17.91
CA VAL A 299 18.83 22.02 -18.87
C VAL A 299 20.14 22.49 -19.50
N ASN A 300 20.20 22.43 -20.83
CA ASN A 300 21.26 23.02 -21.63
C ASN A 300 20.95 24.49 -21.92
N GLY A 301 21.97 25.33 -21.83
CA GLY A 301 21.84 26.79 -21.85
C GLY A 301 21.52 27.37 -20.47
N GLY A 302 22.30 28.37 -20.06
CA GLY A 302 22.17 29.11 -18.80
C GLY A 302 22.41 30.61 -19.00
N THR A 303 22.38 31.03 -20.25
CA THR A 303 22.74 32.33 -20.80
C THR A 303 21.46 33.09 -21.11
N PRO A 304 21.28 34.31 -20.58
CA PRO A 304 20.09 35.10 -20.87
C PRO A 304 19.91 35.33 -22.37
N LYS A 305 18.66 35.25 -22.85
CA LYS A 305 18.25 35.40 -24.26
C LYS A 305 18.62 34.24 -25.20
N GLU A 306 19.34 33.22 -24.74
CA GLU A 306 19.56 32.01 -25.52
C GLU A 306 18.45 30.99 -25.32
N LYS A 307 18.20 30.19 -26.35
CA LYS A 307 17.22 29.10 -26.31
C LYS A 307 17.78 27.95 -25.46
N HIS A 308 16.89 27.30 -24.71
CA HIS A 308 17.25 26.22 -23.80
C HIS A 308 16.75 24.88 -24.35
N SER A 309 17.53 23.82 -24.14
CA SER A 309 17.13 22.45 -24.45
C SER A 309 17.39 21.53 -23.26
N ILE A 310 16.97 20.26 -23.33
CA ILE A 310 17.17 19.29 -22.25
C ILE A 310 18.27 18.31 -22.65
N ILE A 311 19.24 18.11 -21.76
CA ILE A 311 20.33 17.16 -21.97
C ILE A 311 19.78 15.73 -21.80
N PRO A 312 19.85 14.88 -22.85
CA PRO A 312 19.42 13.50 -22.77
C PRO A 312 20.13 12.75 -21.63
N GLY A 313 19.40 11.90 -20.90
CA GLY A 313 19.94 11.09 -19.80
C GLY A 313 20.12 11.79 -18.46
N LYS A 314 20.23 13.13 -18.41
CA LYS A 314 20.30 13.88 -17.13
C LYS A 314 18.93 14.27 -16.55
N CYS A 315 17.92 14.36 -17.40
CA CYS A 315 16.57 14.70 -16.96
C CYS A 315 15.93 13.50 -16.23
N VAL A 316 15.52 13.74 -14.99
CA VAL A 316 14.86 12.74 -14.13
C VAL A 316 13.33 12.90 -14.11
N GLY A 317 12.78 13.80 -14.93
CA GLY A 317 11.34 13.93 -15.07
C GLY A 317 10.60 14.60 -13.92
N CYS A 318 11.30 15.40 -13.09
CA CYS A 318 10.65 15.99 -11.93
C CYS A 318 9.52 16.97 -12.30
N GLY A 319 9.63 17.72 -13.39
CA GLY A 319 8.58 18.64 -13.84
C GLY A 319 8.67 20.08 -13.30
N LEU A 320 9.58 20.36 -12.37
CA LEU A 320 9.73 21.70 -11.76
C LEU A 320 10.02 22.80 -12.80
N CYS A 321 10.82 22.48 -13.82
CA CYS A 321 11.10 23.42 -14.89
C CYS A 321 9.84 23.80 -15.67
N ALA A 322 8.95 22.83 -15.91
CA ALA A 322 7.68 23.07 -16.60
C ALA A 322 6.71 23.89 -15.76
N GLU A 323 6.62 23.61 -14.45
CA GLU A 323 5.78 24.37 -13.53
C GLU A 323 6.22 25.85 -13.41
N LYS A 324 7.52 26.10 -13.32
CA LYS A 324 8.08 27.45 -13.17
C LYS A 324 8.29 28.19 -14.50
N CYS A 325 7.92 27.61 -15.64
CA CYS A 325 8.13 28.24 -16.94
C CYS A 325 7.07 29.33 -17.19
N PRO A 326 7.45 30.63 -17.31
CA PRO A 326 6.49 31.72 -17.47
C PRO A 326 5.76 31.67 -18.81
N LYS A 327 6.40 31.14 -19.85
CA LYS A 327 5.81 30.95 -21.19
C LYS A 327 5.14 29.58 -21.37
N LYS A 328 5.19 28.70 -20.36
CA LYS A 328 4.71 27.31 -20.42
C LYS A 328 5.22 26.53 -21.66
N CYS A 329 6.43 26.84 -22.13
CA CYS A 329 7.04 26.21 -23.31
C CYS A 329 7.69 24.84 -23.02
N ILE A 330 7.48 24.25 -21.83
CA ILE A 330 8.11 22.99 -21.44
C ILE A 330 7.01 21.95 -21.22
N LYS A 331 7.08 20.84 -21.96
CA LYS A 331 6.15 19.72 -21.85
C LYS A 331 6.86 18.53 -21.21
N MET A 332 6.12 17.78 -20.39
CA MET A 332 6.60 16.52 -19.83
C MET A 332 6.07 15.38 -20.70
N ILE A 333 6.95 14.64 -21.34
CA ILE A 333 6.60 13.47 -22.15
C ILE A 333 7.10 12.21 -21.46
N ASP A 334 6.49 11.07 -21.73
CA ASP A 334 7.01 9.78 -21.28
C ASP A 334 8.32 9.47 -22.02
N LYS A 335 9.29 8.95 -21.27
CA LYS A 335 10.60 8.57 -21.80
C LYS A 335 10.38 7.38 -22.74
N ALA A 336 10.95 7.42 -23.94
CA ALA A 336 10.90 6.28 -24.86
C ALA A 336 11.78 5.12 -24.40
#